data_AF-A0A527Y875-F1
#
_entry.id   AF-A0A527Y875-F1
#
_cell.length_a   1.000
_cell.length_b   1.000
_cell.length_c   1.000
_cell.angle_alpha   90.00
_cell.angle_beta   90.00
_cell.angle_gamma   90.00
#
_symmetry.space_group_name_H-M   'P 1'
#
loop_
_entity.id
_entity.type
_entity.pdbx_description
1 polymer ?
#
loop_
_entity_poly.entity_id
_entity_poly.type
_entity_poly.pdbx_seq_one_letter_code
_entity_poly.pdbx_strand_id
1 'polypeptide(L)' 'VWATDISAYFVGRAVGGPKLAPSISPGKTQSGALGGAVGGVVAGLLLAAAAGAGNLAVLGVVALVLSLVSQAGD' A
#
# COMPACT_ATOMS: atom_id res chain seq x y z
N VAL A 1 3.51 3.66 4.59
CA VAL A 1 4.80 3.28 4.01
C VAL A 1 5.21 1.89 4.48
N TRP A 2 5.68 1.65 5.70
CA TRP A 2 6.10 0.29 6.12
C TRP A 2 5.04 -0.81 5.90
N ALA A 3 3.80 -0.56 6.31
CA ALA A 3 2.71 -1.51 6.07
C ALA A 3 2.44 -1.71 4.56
N THR A 4 2.55 -0.65 3.76
CA THR A 4 2.45 -0.72 2.30
C THR A 4 3.52 -1.64 1.72
N ASP A 5 4.78 -1.48 2.12
CA ASP A 5 5.91 -2.21 1.53
C ASP A 5 5.85 -3.70 1.92
N ILE A 6 5.54 -3.98 3.20
CA ILE A 6 5.37 -5.33 3.71
C ILE A 6 4.20 -6.02 2.99
N SER A 7 3.03 -5.39 2.94
CA SER A 7 1.86 -5.97 2.28
C SER A 7 2.09 -6.13 0.78
N ALA A 8 2.74 -5.17 0.11
CA ALA A 8 3.06 -5.27 -1.31
C ALA A 8 4.00 -6.44 -1.60
N TYR A 9 5.02 -6.64 -0.77
CA TYR A 9 5.96 -7.75 -0.90
C TYR A 9 5.26 -9.10 -0.75
N PHE A 10 4.52 -9.30 0.35
CA PHE A 10 3.88 -10.59 0.62
C PHE A 10 2.75 -10.89 -0.36
N VAL A 11 1.90 -9.93 -0.67
CA VAL A 11 0.80 -10.13 -1.65
C VAL A 11 1.38 -10.33 -3.04
N GLY A 12 2.36 -9.52 -3.44
CA GLY A 12 3.00 -9.65 -4.76
C GLY A 12 3.69 -11.00 -4.96
N ARG A 13 4.33 -11.52 -3.91
CA ARG A 13 4.99 -12.84 -3.94
C ARG A 13 4.01 -14.01 -3.88
N ALA A 14 2.95 -13.91 -3.08
CA ALA A 14 1.97 -14.98 -2.92
C ALA A 14 1.00 -15.07 -4.11
N VAL A 15 0.54 -13.94 -4.62
CA VAL A 15 -0.47 -13.87 -5.69
C VAL A 15 0.18 -13.81 -7.08
N GLY A 16 1.30 -13.11 -7.23
CA GLY A 16 1.96 -12.97 -8.53
C GLY A 16 1.12 -12.19 -9.55
N GLY A 17 1.22 -12.54 -10.84
CA GLY A 17 0.43 -11.90 -11.90
C GLY A 17 1.18 -10.82 -12.69
N PRO A 18 0.46 -9.95 -13.42
CA PRO A 18 1.07 -8.99 -14.35
C PRO A 18 2.05 -8.06 -13.64
N LYS A 19 3.17 -7.79 -14.32
CA LYS A 19 4.16 -6.83 -13.85
C LYS A 19 3.62 -5.41 -13.96
N LEU A 20 3.85 -4.60 -12.94
CA LEU A 20 3.35 -3.22 -12.89
C LEU A 20 4.10 -2.33 -13.89
N ALA A 21 5.43 -2.40 -13.88
CA ALA A 21 6.29 -1.60 -14.74
C ALA A 21 7.54 -2.40 -15.12
N PRO A 22 7.44 -3.34 -16.09
CA PRO A 22 8.52 -4.29 -16.40
C PRO A 22 9.85 -3.63 -16.79
N SER A 23 9.79 -2.45 -17.42
CA SER A 23 10.96 -1.68 -17.88
C SER A 23 11.66 -0.90 -16.77
N ILE A 24 10.98 -0.60 -15.67
CA ILE A 24 11.49 0.22 -14.55
C ILE A 24 11.80 -0.66 -13.35
N SER A 25 10.86 -1.56 -13.00
CA SER A 25 10.96 -2.48 -11.87
C SER A 25 10.47 -3.88 -12.26
N PRO A 26 11.39 -4.78 -12.66
CA PRO A 26 11.05 -6.15 -13.07
C PRO A 26 10.41 -6.98 -11.95
N GLY A 27 10.61 -6.58 -10.69
CA GLY A 27 10.09 -7.28 -9.51
C GLY A 27 8.60 -7.00 -9.25
N LYS A 28 8.14 -5.76 -9.49
CA LYS A 28 6.81 -5.30 -9.08
C LYS A 28 5.67 -5.94 -9.86
N THR A 29 4.65 -6.40 -9.13
CA THR A 29 3.41 -6.93 -9.68
C THR A 29 2.23 -6.01 -9.36
N GLN A 30 1.20 -6.02 -10.20
CA GLN A 30 -0.04 -5.27 -9.94
C GLN A 30 -0.75 -5.76 -8.67
N SER A 31 -0.69 -7.07 -8.40
CA SER A 31 -1.23 -7.66 -7.17
C SER A 31 -0.52 -7.13 -5.92
N GLY A 32 0.81 -7.04 -5.96
CA GLY A 32 1.60 -6.43 -4.89
C GLY A 32 1.23 -4.97 -4.70
N ALA A 33 1.08 -4.22 -5.79
CA ALA A 33 0.71 -2.81 -5.70
C ALA A 33 -0.66 -2.59 -5.02
N LEU A 34 -1.66 -3.38 -5.42
CA LEU A 34 -2.99 -3.34 -4.82
C LEU A 34 -2.96 -3.81 -3.35
N GLY A 35 -2.22 -4.89 -3.06
CA GLY A 35 -2.02 -5.40 -1.71
C GLY A 35 -1.36 -4.39 -0.79
N GLY A 36 -0.35 -3.67 -1.27
CA GLY A 36 0.29 -2.57 -0.56
C GLY A 36 -0.64 -1.39 -0.34
N ALA A 37 -1.45 -1.02 -1.33
CA ALA A 37 -2.44 0.06 -1.22
C ALA A 37 -3.44 -0.25 -0.10
N VAL A 38 -4.05 -1.44 -0.13
CA VAL A 38 -5.01 -1.90 0.87
C VAL A 38 -4.36 -2.03 2.24
N GLY A 39 -3.20 -2.68 2.34
CA GLY A 39 -2.49 -2.87 3.61
C GLY A 39 -2.08 -1.56 4.27
N GLY A 40 -1.58 -0.60 3.50
CA GLY A 40 -1.23 0.73 3.97
C GLY A 40 -2.44 1.52 4.49
N VAL A 41 -3.56 1.49 3.77
CA VAL A 41 -4.81 2.16 4.19
C VAL A 41 -5.36 1.52 5.45
N VAL A 42 -5.48 0.20 5.51
CA VAL A 42 -6.00 -0.52 6.67
C VAL A 42 -5.14 -0.24 7.90
N ALA A 43 -3.82 -0.35 7.80
CA ALA A 43 -2.92 -0.07 8.91
C ALA A 43 -3.02 1.40 9.37
N GLY A 44 -3.09 2.35 8.43
CA GLY A 44 -3.26 3.77 8.73
C GLY A 44 -4.57 4.08 9.46
N LEU A 45 -5.67 3.47 9.01
CA LEU A 45 -7.00 3.63 9.63
C LEU A 45 -7.05 3.00 11.02
N LEU A 46 -6.46 1.81 11.22
CA LEU A 46 -6.38 1.16 12.52
C LEU A 46 -5.58 2.01 13.52
N LEU A 47 -4.45 2.57 13.08
CA LEU A 47 -3.64 3.46 13.91
C LEU A 47 -4.41 4.75 14.25
N ALA A 48 -5.07 5.36 13.26
CA ALA A 48 -5.86 6.56 13.46
C ALA A 48 -7.01 6.33 14.44
N ALA A 49 -7.71 5.20 14.33
CA ALA A 49 -8.78 4.82 15.26
C ALA A 49 -8.23 4.59 16.67
N ALA A 50 -7.10 3.88 16.81
CA ALA A 50 -6.46 3.64 18.10
C ALA A 50 -5.96 4.93 18.77
N ALA A 51 -5.54 5.92 17.96
CA ALA A 51 -5.13 7.24 18.43
C ALA A 51 -6.31 8.19 18.74
N GLY A 52 -7.56 7.75 18.53
CA GLY A 52 -8.76 8.57 18.76
C GLY A 52 -8.94 9.70 17.73
N ALA A 53 -8.39 9.55 16.52
CA ALA A 53 -8.50 10.56 15.49
C ALA A 53 -9.94 10.66 14.93
N GLY A 54 -10.48 11.88 14.88
CA GLY A 54 -11.90 12.09 14.56
C GLY A 54 -12.29 11.97 13.08
N ASN A 55 -11.35 12.14 12.14
CA ASN A 55 -11.67 12.16 10.71
C ASN A 55 -11.01 10.99 9.95
N LEU A 56 -11.50 9.78 10.23
CA LEU A 56 -11.00 8.55 9.61
C LEU A 56 -11.12 8.54 8.08
N ALA A 57 -12.15 9.20 7.52
CA ALA A 57 -12.32 9.28 6.07
C ALA A 57 -11.17 10.04 5.40
N VAL A 58 -10.84 11.23 5.91
CA VAL A 58 -9.70 12.01 5.40
C VAL A 58 -8.38 11.26 5.62
N LEU A 59 -8.21 10.64 6.79
CA LEU A 59 -7.00 9.88 7.09
C LEU A 59 -6.85 8.64 6.21
N GLY A 60 -7.95 8.00 5.81
CA GLY A 60 -7.96 6.91 4.84
C GLY A 60 -7.50 7.37 3.45
N VAL A 61 -7.97 8.54 3.00
CA VAL A 61 -7.51 9.13 1.73
C VAL A 61 -6.03 9.51 1.80
N VAL A 62 -5.60 10.12 2.90
CA VAL A 62 -4.18 10.44 3.12
C VAL A 62 -3.33 9.16 3.12
N ALA A 63 -3.76 8.11 3.82
CA ALA A 63 -3.07 6.83 3.83
C ALA A 63 -2.98 6.20 2.45
N LEU A 64 -4.05 6.29 1.64
CA LEU A 64 -4.05 5.82 0.25
C LEU A 64 -3.06 6.59 -0.60
N VAL A 65 -3.08 7.93 -0.53
CA VAL A 65 -2.14 8.78 -1.28
C VAL A 65 -0.71 8.49 -0.89
N LEU A 66 -0.40 8.43 0.40
CA LEU A 66 0.94 8.08 0.89
C LEU A 66 1.38 6.69 0.45
N SER A 67 0.46 5.73 0.38
CA SER A 67 0.74 4.38 -0.11
C SER A 67 1.07 4.36 -1.60
N LEU A 68 0.33 5.12 -2.41
CA LEU A 68 0.61 5.24 -3.86
C LEU A 68 1.94 5.97 -4.11
N VAL A 69 2.20 7.05 -3.38
CA VAL A 69 3.45 7.80 -3.47
C VAL A 69 4.64 6.95 -3.05
N SER A 70 4.53 6.18 -1.97
CA SER A 70 5.64 5.30 -1.55
C SER A 70 5.94 4.22 -2.58
N GLN A 71 4.90 3.62 -3.17
CA GLN A 71 5.08 2.61 -4.21
C GLN A 71 5.63 3.18 -5.52
N ALA A 72 5.38 4.45 -5.83
CA ALA A 72 5.91 5.11 -7.02
C ALA A 72 7.38 5.55 -6.86
N GLY A 73 7.82 5.84 -5.63
CA GLY A 73 9.20 6.19 -5.34
C GLY A 73 10.15 5.00 -5.21
N ASP A 74 9.61 3.81 -4.94
CA ASP A 74 10.32 2.52 -4.93
C ASP A 74 10.42 1.91 -6.34
#